data_AF-K0ZYJ7-F1
#
_entry.id   AF-K0ZYJ7-F1
#
_cell.length_a   1.000
_cell.length_b   1.000
_cell.length_c   1.000
_cell.angle_alpha   90.00
_cell.angle_beta   90.00
_cell.angle_gamma   90.00
#
_symmetry.space_group_name_H-M   'P 1'
#
loop_
_entity.id
_entity.type
_entity.pdbx_description
1 polymer ?
#
loop_
_entity_poly.entity_id
_entity_poly.type
_entity_poly.pdbx_seq_one_letter_code
_entity_poly.pdbx_strand_id
1 'polypeptide(L)'
;MENKKVSVWKQCKPYMAGLQLPLLIAVVAAVISSIITVYGPTKIKEITNLISDGLATEIDLVAVSNIAGFLVVLYVFGAILNYTQAYIFSTSIQHFSKRLRTAIAEKINRLPLGYFDRHSQGDTLSRVTNDVDTAAQSLNQSLGTVLSASFLLIAVLVTMFGMNWI
;
A
#
# COMPACT_ATOMS: atom_id res chain seq x y z
N MET A 1 10.61 18.73 33.97
CA MET A 1 9.75 19.22 32.88
C MET A 1 9.14 18.01 32.22
N GLU A 2 7.83 17.80 32.39
CA GLU A 2 7.12 16.60 31.96
C GLU A 2 7.16 16.51 30.42
N ASN A 3 7.90 15.53 29.91
CA ASN A 3 8.12 15.32 28.49
C ASN A 3 6.80 14.80 27.90
N LYS A 4 5.88 15.71 27.51
CA LYS A 4 4.63 15.36 26.83
C LYS A 4 5.00 14.59 25.57
N LYS A 5 4.91 13.26 25.62
CA LYS A 5 5.11 12.36 24.49
C LYS A 5 4.13 12.76 23.40
N VAL A 6 4.60 13.60 22.47
CA VAL A 6 3.81 14.03 21.33
C VAL A 6 3.44 12.77 20.56
N SER A 7 2.14 12.51 20.33
CA SER A 7 1.67 11.33 19.60
C SER A 7 2.45 11.17 18.30
N VAL A 8 2.91 9.94 18.03
CA VAL A 8 3.66 9.54 16.81
C VAL A 8 2.97 10.08 15.55
N TRP A 9 1.64 10.10 15.56
CA TRP A 9 0.82 10.61 14.47
C TRP A 9 1.05 12.10 14.17
N LYS A 10 1.19 12.95 15.21
CA LYS A 10 1.50 14.39 15.04
C LYS A 10 2.91 14.61 14.49
N GLN A 11 3.86 13.74 14.82
CA GLN A 11 5.23 13.82 14.33
C GLN A 11 5.34 13.37 12.87
N CYS A 12 4.53 12.39 12.45
CA CYS A 12 4.53 11.87 11.08
C CYS A 12 3.66 12.66 10.09
N LYS A 13 2.61 13.36 10.58
CA LYS A 13 1.69 14.17 9.76
C LYS A 13 2.37 15.09 8.72
N PRO A 14 3.44 15.86 9.03
CA PRO A 14 4.08 16.72 8.04
C PRO A 14 4.68 15.95 6.86
N TYR A 15 5.17 14.73 7.07
CA TYR A 15 5.79 13.93 6.01
C TYR A 15 4.74 13.28 5.08
N MET A 16 3.52 13.08 5.58
CA MET A 16 2.37 12.56 4.82
C MET A 16 1.63 13.64 4.01
N ALA A 17 1.94 14.93 4.23
CA ALA A 17 1.25 16.03 3.57
C ALA A 17 1.45 15.97 2.03
N GLY A 18 0.36 16.00 1.28
CA GLY A 18 0.38 15.90 -0.20
C GLY A 18 0.37 14.47 -0.76
N LEU A 19 0.57 13.43 0.06
CA LEU A 19 0.41 12.02 -0.35
C LEU A 19 -1.02 11.50 -0.17
N GLN A 20 -1.86 12.25 0.54
CA GLN A 20 -3.23 11.85 0.89
C GLN A 20 -4.13 11.66 -0.33
N LEU A 21 -3.99 12.51 -1.35
CA LEU A 21 -4.82 12.45 -2.57
C LEU A 21 -4.47 11.23 -3.44
N PRO A 22 -3.19 10.96 -3.79
CA PRO A 22 -2.82 9.72 -4.47
C PRO A 22 -3.26 8.47 -3.70
N LEU A 23 -3.08 8.44 -2.38
CA LEU A 23 -3.49 7.30 -1.55
C LEU A 23 -5.00 7.09 -1.57
N LEU A 24 -5.80 8.16 -1.55
CA LEU A 24 -7.25 8.06 -1.67
C LEU A 24 -7.67 7.48 -3.02
N ILE A 25 -7.05 7.92 -4.11
CA ILE A 25 -7.28 7.36 -5.46
C ILE A 25 -6.91 5.87 -5.48
N ALA A 26 -5.79 5.49 -4.88
CA ALA A 26 -5.35 4.10 -4.80
C ALA A 26 -6.36 3.24 -4.03
N VAL A 27 -6.89 3.72 -2.90
CA VAL A 27 -7.93 3.01 -2.12
C VAL A 27 -9.20 2.84 -2.96
N VAL A 28 -9.67 3.88 -3.66
CA VAL A 28 -10.86 3.78 -4.51
C VAL A 28 -10.64 2.78 -5.64
N ALA A 29 -9.49 2.84 -6.32
CA ALA A 29 -9.13 1.87 -7.36
C ALA A 29 -9.00 0.44 -6.81
N ALA A 30 -8.49 0.26 -5.59
CA ALA A 30 -8.44 -1.03 -4.90
C ALA A 30 -9.83 -1.64 -4.75
N VAL A 31 -10.77 -0.86 -4.21
CA VAL A 31 -12.15 -1.28 -3.98
C VAL A 31 -12.82 -1.68 -5.29
N ILE A 32 -12.70 -0.85 -6.34
CA ILE A 32 -13.27 -1.15 -7.66
C ILE A 32 -12.65 -2.42 -8.24
N SER A 33 -11.33 -2.56 -8.18
CA SER A 33 -10.63 -3.77 -8.67
C SER A 33 -11.10 -5.03 -7.96
N SER A 34 -11.38 -4.93 -6.65
CA SER A 34 -11.79 -6.07 -5.86
C SER A 34 -13.24 -6.48 -6.13
N ILE A 35 -14.14 -5.51 -6.30
CA ILE A 35 -15.52 -5.77 -6.75
C ILE A 35 -15.49 -6.54 -8.08
N ILE A 36 -14.64 -6.13 -9.02
CA ILE A 36 -14.45 -6.83 -10.30
C ILE A 36 -14.00 -8.28 -10.10
N THR A 37 -12.99 -8.52 -9.27
CA THR A 37 -12.50 -9.89 -8.99
C THR A 37 -13.58 -10.76 -8.34
N VAL A 38 -14.43 -10.19 -7.50
CA VAL A 38 -15.56 -10.89 -6.85
C VAL A 38 -16.73 -11.14 -7.79
N TYR A 39 -16.98 -10.26 -8.76
CA TYR A 39 -17.96 -10.48 -9.83
C TYR A 39 -17.57 -11.62 -10.78
N GLY A 40 -16.28 -11.96 -10.87
CA GLY A 40 -15.79 -13.05 -11.71
C GLY A 40 -16.48 -14.41 -11.44
N PRO A 41 -16.44 -14.92 -10.19
CA PRO A 41 -17.11 -16.17 -9.81
C PRO A 41 -18.61 -16.24 -10.11
N THR A 42 -19.35 -15.14 -10.02
CA THR A 42 -20.79 -15.15 -10.30
C THR A 42 -21.07 -15.38 -11.79
N LYS A 43 -20.22 -14.84 -12.68
CA LYS A 43 -20.28 -15.07 -14.13
C LYS A 43 -19.74 -16.43 -14.55
N ILE A 44 -18.75 -16.96 -13.83
CA ILE A 44 -18.32 -18.35 -14.02
C ILE A 44 -19.45 -19.32 -13.65
N LYS A 45 -20.19 -19.06 -12.56
CA LYS A 45 -21.37 -19.84 -12.19
C LYS A 45 -22.43 -19.83 -13.30
N GLU A 46 -22.65 -18.68 -13.94
CA GLU A 46 -23.56 -18.56 -15.08
C GLU A 46 -23.12 -19.43 -16.27
N ILE A 47 -21.83 -19.43 -16.60
CA ILE A 47 -21.25 -20.35 -17.60
C ILE A 47 -21.47 -21.82 -17.20
N THR A 48 -21.20 -22.18 -15.95
CA THR A 48 -21.39 -23.55 -15.48
C THR A 48 -22.85 -23.99 -15.59
N ASN A 49 -23.80 -23.13 -15.23
CA ASN A 49 -25.24 -23.42 -15.36
C ASN A 49 -25.65 -23.62 -16.83
N LEU A 50 -25.20 -22.75 -17.74
CA LEU A 50 -25.48 -22.88 -19.18
C LEU A 50 -24.94 -24.20 -19.76
N ILE A 51 -23.74 -24.60 -19.33
CA ILE A 51 -23.17 -25.89 -19.73
C ILE A 51 -24.02 -27.02 -19.15
N SER A 52 -24.33 -26.98 -17.85
CA SER A 52 -25.13 -28.02 -17.17
C SER A 52 -26.53 -28.20 -17.78
N ASP A 53 -27.23 -27.11 -18.08
CA ASP A 53 -28.55 -27.14 -18.72
C ASP A 53 -28.47 -27.67 -20.16
N GLY A 54 -27.40 -27.30 -20.88
CA GLY A 54 -27.12 -27.76 -22.23
C GLY A 54 -26.69 -29.23 -22.34
N LEU A 55 -26.28 -29.89 -21.25
CA LEU A 55 -25.91 -31.32 -21.25
C LEU A 55 -27.11 -32.23 -21.52
N ALA A 56 -28.33 -31.82 -21.14
CA ALA A 56 -29.55 -32.59 -21.37
C ALA A 56 -30.15 -32.36 -22.77
N THR A 57 -29.76 -31.26 -23.43
CA THR A 57 -30.22 -30.89 -24.78
C THR A 57 -29.01 -30.55 -25.65
N GLU A 58 -28.74 -29.27 -25.89
CA GLU A 58 -27.61 -28.79 -26.68
C GLU A 58 -26.95 -27.61 -25.95
N ILE A 59 -25.63 -27.58 -25.93
CA ILE A 59 -24.87 -26.53 -25.24
C ILE A 59 -24.84 -25.27 -26.11
N ASP A 60 -25.34 -24.16 -25.57
CA ASP A 60 -25.19 -22.84 -26.21
C ASP A 60 -23.77 -22.30 -26.05
N LEU A 61 -22.90 -22.70 -26.98
CA LEU A 61 -21.51 -22.25 -27.05
C LEU A 61 -21.37 -20.75 -27.33
N VAL A 62 -22.37 -20.12 -27.94
CA VAL A 62 -22.35 -18.68 -28.25
C VAL A 62 -22.57 -17.87 -26.98
N ALA A 63 -23.54 -18.26 -26.15
CA ALA A 63 -23.77 -17.64 -24.85
C ALA A 63 -22.54 -17.79 -23.93
N VAL A 64 -21.93 -18.98 -23.89
CA VAL A 64 -20.71 -19.23 -23.12
C VAL A 64 -19.55 -18.36 -23.61
N SER A 65 -19.34 -18.27 -24.93
CA SER A 65 -18.27 -17.45 -25.52
C SER A 65 -18.44 -15.96 -25.22
N ASN A 66 -19.67 -15.43 -25.25
CA ASN A 66 -19.95 -14.04 -24.91
C ASN A 66 -19.63 -13.72 -23.44
N ILE A 67 -20.04 -14.59 -22.50
CA ILE A 67 -19.74 -14.39 -21.08
C ILE A 67 -18.24 -14.52 -20.82
N ALA A 68 -17.57 -15.48 -21.46
CA ALA A 68 -16.12 -15.64 -21.37
C ALA A 68 -15.37 -14.42 -21.91
N GLY A 69 -15.78 -13.89 -23.07
CA GLY A 69 -15.21 -12.66 -23.65
C GLY A 69 -15.41 -11.45 -22.73
N PHE A 70 -16.59 -11.30 -22.15
CA PHE A 70 -16.87 -10.27 -21.15
C PHE A 70 -15.96 -10.40 -19.91
N LEU A 71 -15.78 -11.61 -19.39
CA LEU A 71 -14.88 -11.89 -18.26
C LEU A 71 -13.43 -11.52 -18.57
N VAL A 72 -12.94 -11.79 -19.78
CA VAL A 72 -11.58 -11.41 -20.20
C VAL A 72 -11.42 -9.89 -20.12
N VAL A 73 -12.34 -9.12 -20.72
CA VAL A 73 -12.29 -7.65 -20.69
C VAL A 73 -12.35 -7.13 -19.25
N LEU A 74 -13.25 -7.70 -18.45
CA LEU A 74 -13.44 -7.33 -17.05
C LEU A 74 -12.16 -7.57 -16.23
N TYR A 75 -11.50 -8.72 -16.39
CA TYR A 75 -10.26 -9.02 -15.70
C TYR A 75 -9.06 -8.19 -16.18
N VAL A 76 -8.97 -7.88 -17.48
CA VAL A 76 -7.95 -6.95 -17.98
C VAL A 76 -8.12 -5.57 -17.33
N PHE A 77 -9.35 -5.07 -17.24
CA PHE A 77 -9.63 -3.80 -16.57
C PHE A 77 -9.32 -3.85 -15.07
N GLY A 78 -9.72 -4.94 -14.39
CA GLY A 78 -9.38 -5.19 -12.98
C GLY A 78 -7.87 -5.23 -12.74
N ALA A 79 -7.10 -5.87 -13.63
CA ALA A 79 -5.65 -5.93 -13.57
C ALA A 79 -5.00 -4.55 -13.71
N ILE A 80 -5.50 -3.70 -14.62
CA ILE A 80 -5.03 -2.31 -14.78
C ILE A 80 -5.25 -1.50 -13.49
N LEU A 81 -6.45 -1.60 -12.90
CA LEU A 81 -6.75 -0.93 -11.64
C LEU A 81 -5.87 -1.43 -10.50
N ASN A 82 -5.66 -2.75 -10.42
CA ASN A 82 -4.83 -3.37 -9.41
C ASN A 82 -3.35 -2.96 -9.55
N TYR A 83 -2.83 -2.89 -10.77
CA TYR A 83 -1.49 -2.38 -11.02
C TYR A 83 -1.38 -0.89 -10.64
N THR A 84 -2.36 -0.08 -11.04
CA THR A 84 -2.38 1.36 -10.79
C THR A 84 -2.39 1.67 -9.30
N GLN A 85 -3.27 1.03 -8.52
CA GLN A 85 -3.30 1.23 -7.08
C GLN A 85 -2.00 0.76 -6.40
N ALA A 86 -1.44 -0.38 -6.80
CA ALA A 86 -0.18 -0.88 -6.25
C ALA A 86 0.99 0.07 -6.56
N TYR A 87 1.05 0.60 -7.78
CA TYR A 87 2.05 1.59 -8.19
C TYR A 87 1.94 2.85 -7.33
N ILE A 88 0.75 3.44 -7.23
CA ILE A 88 0.53 4.65 -6.44
C ILE A 88 0.88 4.43 -4.96
N PHE A 89 0.49 3.28 -4.38
CA PHE A 89 0.85 2.93 -3.02
C PHE A 89 2.36 2.86 -2.82
N SER A 90 3.05 2.08 -3.65
CA SER A 90 4.50 1.91 -3.57
C SER A 90 5.22 3.26 -3.71
N THR A 91 4.86 4.05 -4.72
CA THR A 91 5.43 5.38 -4.93
C THR A 91 5.17 6.31 -3.74
N SER A 92 3.97 6.30 -3.17
CA SER A 92 3.63 7.16 -2.02
C SER A 92 4.45 6.80 -0.79
N ILE A 93 4.65 5.51 -0.54
CA ILE A 93 5.46 5.01 0.58
C ILE A 93 6.92 5.39 0.40
N GLN A 94 7.47 5.24 -0.82
CA GLN A 94 8.84 5.66 -1.12
C GLN A 94 9.05 7.17 -0.90
N HIS A 95 8.09 8.00 -1.32
CA HIS A 95 8.14 9.44 -1.08
C HIS A 95 8.09 9.78 0.42
N PHE A 96 7.21 9.13 1.18
CA PHE A 96 7.14 9.31 2.63
C PHE A 96 8.48 8.94 3.29
N SER A 97 9.01 7.75 2.99
CA SER A 97 10.25 7.26 3.59
C SER A 97 11.47 8.13 3.22
N LYS A 98 11.50 8.67 1.99
CA LYS A 98 12.52 9.64 1.56
C LYS A 98 12.46 10.93 2.37
N ARG A 99 11.27 11.53 2.52
CA ARG A 99 11.09 12.79 3.28
C ARG A 99 11.52 12.64 4.73
N LEU A 100 11.20 11.51 5.34
CA LEU A 100 11.61 11.25 6.70
C LEU A 100 13.13 11.08 6.81
N ARG A 101 13.77 10.36 5.88
CA ARG A 101 15.24 10.24 5.83
C ARG A 101 15.90 11.61 5.73
N THR A 102 15.41 12.49 4.86
CA THR A 102 15.93 13.85 4.73
C THR A 102 15.80 14.62 6.04
N ALA A 103 14.65 14.55 6.71
CA ALA A 103 14.46 15.26 7.98
C ALA A 103 15.30 14.71 9.13
N ILE A 104 15.52 13.40 9.18
CA ILE A 104 16.44 12.77 10.14
C ILE A 104 17.87 13.26 9.87
N ALA A 105 18.32 13.21 8.62
CA ALA A 105 19.66 13.67 8.24
C ALA A 105 19.88 15.15 8.56
N GLU A 106 18.90 16.02 8.24
CA GLU A 106 18.95 17.44 8.59
C GLU A 106 19.00 17.68 10.10
N LYS A 107 18.23 16.91 10.87
CA LYS A 107 18.23 17.03 12.34
C LYS A 107 19.59 16.67 12.93
N ILE A 108 20.23 15.65 12.39
CA ILE A 108 21.52 15.16 12.86
C ILE A 108 22.63 16.15 12.50
N ASN A 109 22.63 16.70 11.29
CA ASN A 109 23.58 17.72 10.84
C ASN A 109 23.50 19.03 11.64
N ARG A 110 22.39 19.29 12.34
CA ARG A 110 22.19 20.49 13.17
C ARG A 110 22.59 20.29 14.64
N LEU A 111 23.10 19.12 15.04
CA LEU A 111 23.54 18.89 16.41
C LEU A 111 24.86 19.64 16.69
N PRO A 112 24.97 20.34 17.84
CA PRO A 112 26.16 21.12 18.17
C PRO A 112 27.38 20.22 18.43
N LEU A 113 28.58 20.70 18.03
CA LEU A 113 29.85 20.01 18.21
C LEU A 113 30.12 19.58 19.68
N GLY A 114 29.65 20.37 20.66
CA GLY A 114 29.77 20.02 22.08
C GLY A 114 28.98 18.78 22.53
N TYR A 115 28.04 18.28 21.73
CA TYR A 115 27.42 16.96 21.93
C TYR A 115 28.39 15.82 21.58
N PHE A 116 29.26 16.07 20.60
CA PHE A 116 30.23 15.12 20.06
C PHE A 116 31.56 15.13 20.84
N ASP A 117 31.95 16.26 21.44
CA ASP A 117 33.19 16.41 22.22
C ASP A 117 33.20 15.70 23.60
N ARG A 118 32.05 15.20 24.07
CA ARG A 118 31.93 14.50 25.37
C ARG A 118 32.21 12.99 25.31
N HIS A 119 32.56 12.44 24.14
CA HIS A 119 32.79 11.01 23.91
C HIS A 119 34.06 10.77 23.06
N SER A 120 34.69 9.59 23.16
CA SER A 120 35.99 9.29 22.54
C SER A 120 35.99 9.47 21.00
N GLN A 121 37.01 10.12 20.44
CA GLN A 121 36.99 10.57 19.03
C GLN A 121 36.66 9.49 17.98
N GLY A 122 37.04 8.22 18.22
CA GLY A 122 36.73 7.10 17.31
C GLY A 122 35.29 6.58 17.41
N ASP A 123 34.73 6.50 18.62
CA ASP A 123 33.35 6.06 18.86
C ASP A 123 32.35 7.14 18.43
N THR A 124 32.72 8.42 18.62
CA THR A 124 31.94 9.56 18.16
C THR A 124 31.82 9.60 16.64
N LEU A 125 32.91 9.39 15.89
CA LEU A 125 32.85 9.41 14.42
C LEU A 125 32.05 8.22 13.87
N SER A 126 32.20 7.03 14.45
CA SER A 126 31.42 5.85 14.06
C SER A 126 29.93 6.02 14.36
N ARG A 127 29.58 6.57 15.52
CA ARG A 127 28.19 6.87 15.88
C ARG A 127 27.58 7.93 14.97
N VAL A 128 28.35 8.95 14.59
CA VAL A 128 27.87 10.06 13.74
C VAL A 128 27.66 9.63 12.30
N THR A 129 28.48 8.73 11.79
CA THR A 129 28.42 8.29 10.39
C THR A 129 27.62 6.99 10.26
N ASN A 130 28.07 5.91 10.89
CA ASN A 130 27.48 4.57 10.72
C ASN A 130 26.16 4.39 11.47
N ASP A 131 26.07 4.78 12.76
CA ASP A 131 24.83 4.51 13.52
C ASP A 131 23.69 5.39 13.02
N VAL A 132 23.99 6.62 12.63
CA VAL A 132 23.05 7.57 12.03
C VAL A 132 22.51 7.04 10.71
N ASP A 133 23.38 6.60 9.80
CA ASP A 133 22.93 6.04 8.51
C ASP A 133 22.16 4.75 8.72
N THR A 134 22.63 3.89 9.63
CA THR A 134 21.96 2.63 9.98
C THR A 134 20.57 2.90 10.58
N ALA A 135 20.44 3.87 11.48
CA ALA A 135 19.17 4.26 12.08
C ALA A 135 18.22 4.87 11.03
N ALA A 136 18.72 5.75 10.16
CA ALA A 136 17.95 6.35 9.09
C ALA A 136 17.46 5.31 8.07
N GLN A 137 18.30 4.33 7.73
CA GLN A 137 17.95 3.24 6.83
C GLN A 137 16.95 2.26 7.48
N SER A 138 17.17 1.90 8.74
CA SER A 138 16.26 1.04 9.49
C SER A 138 14.87 1.68 9.66
N LEU A 139 14.82 2.99 9.94
CA LEU A 139 13.58 3.76 9.98
C LEU A 139 12.87 3.76 8.62
N ASN A 140 13.62 3.93 7.52
CA ASN A 140 13.07 3.90 6.16
C ASN A 140 12.39 2.55 5.84
N GLN A 141 13.11 1.45 6.09
CA GLN A 141 12.61 0.09 5.82
C GLN A 141 11.39 -0.23 6.70
N SER A 142 11.50 0.03 8.00
CA SER A 142 10.48 -0.33 8.98
C SER A 142 9.19 0.46 8.76
N LEU A 143 9.30 1.78 8.53
CA LEU A 143 8.13 2.61 8.30
C LEU A 143 7.49 2.34 6.95
N GLY A 144 8.28 2.09 5.91
CA GLY A 144 7.76 1.66 4.62
C GLY A 144 6.94 0.37 4.73
N THR A 145 7.43 -0.57 5.55
CA THR A 145 6.76 -1.85 5.81
C THR A 145 5.48 -1.66 6.62
N VAL A 146 5.53 -0.92 7.73
CA VAL A 146 4.37 -0.68 8.60
C VAL A 146 3.27 0.07 7.85
N LEU A 147 3.62 1.08 7.04
CA LEU A 147 2.66 1.78 6.21
C LEU A 147 2.06 0.85 5.15
N SER A 148 2.90 0.11 4.41
CA SER A 148 2.42 -0.88 3.43
C SER A 148 1.41 -1.85 4.05
N ALA A 149 1.78 -2.45 5.19
CA ALA A 149 0.94 -3.41 5.89
C ALA A 149 -0.36 -2.77 6.40
N SER A 150 -0.31 -1.57 6.96
CA SER A 150 -1.48 -0.86 7.47
C SER A 150 -2.47 -0.52 6.36
N PHE A 151 -1.97 -0.02 5.23
CA PHE A 151 -2.83 0.31 4.09
C PHE A 151 -3.39 -0.91 3.38
N LEU A 152 -2.58 -1.97 3.22
CA LEU A 152 -3.05 -3.25 2.71
C LEU A 152 -4.16 -3.81 3.60
N LEU A 153 -3.97 -3.76 4.92
CA LEU A 153 -4.98 -4.17 5.90
C LEU A 153 -6.27 -3.37 5.72
N ILE A 154 -6.20 -2.04 5.59
CA ILE A 154 -7.39 -1.21 5.35
C ILE A 154 -8.06 -1.59 4.02
N ALA A 155 -7.31 -1.74 2.93
CA ALA A 155 -7.86 -2.09 1.63
C ALA A 155 -8.57 -3.45 1.64
N VAL A 156 -7.96 -4.44 2.30
CA VAL A 156 -8.55 -5.77 2.50
C VAL A 156 -9.79 -5.69 3.39
N LEU A 157 -9.76 -4.97 4.50
CA LEU A 157 -10.92 -4.82 5.38
C LEU A 157 -12.09 -4.15 4.67
N VAL A 158 -11.86 -3.05 3.94
CA VAL A 158 -12.90 -2.37 3.17
C VAL A 158 -13.54 -3.33 2.15
N THR A 159 -12.71 -4.13 1.49
CA THR A 159 -13.18 -5.17 0.56
C THR A 159 -14.03 -6.22 1.29
N MET A 160 -13.54 -6.75 2.41
CA MET A 160 -14.22 -7.80 3.16
C MET A 160 -15.56 -7.32 3.72
N PHE A 161 -15.62 -6.13 4.32
CA PHE A 161 -16.87 -5.56 4.83
C PHE A 161 -17.83 -5.16 3.69
N GLY A 162 -17.31 -4.72 2.54
CA GLY A 162 -18.13 -4.46 1.37
C GLY A 162 -18.76 -5.72 0.77
N MET A 163 -18.14 -6.89 0.97
CA MET A 163 -18.59 -8.16 0.41
C MET A 163 -19.42 -9.00 1.38
N ASN A 164 -19.00 -9.14 2.64
CA ASN A 164 -19.50 -10.12 3.62
C ASN A 164 -20.42 -9.50 4.69
N TRP A 165 -21.01 -8.34 4.40
CA TRP A 165 -22.15 -7.80 5.16
C TRP A 165 -23.51 -8.16 4.53
N ILE A 166 -23.50 -8.92 3.44
CA ILE A 166 -24.69 -9.55 2.83
C ILE A 166 -24.63 -11.05 3.09
#